data_AF-A0A5Q8C8E5-F1
#
_entry.id   AF-A0A5Q8C8E5-F1
#
_cell.length_a   1.000
_cell.length_b   1.000
_cell.length_c   1.000
_cell.angle_alpha   90.00
_cell.angle_beta   90.00
_cell.angle_gamma   90.00
#
_symmetry.space_group_name_H-M   'P 1'
#
loop_
_entity.id
_entity.type
_entity.pdbx_description
1 polymer ?
#
loop_
_entity_poly.entity_id
_entity_poly.type
_entity_poly.pdbx_seq_one_letter_code
_entity_poly.pdbx_strand_id
1 'polypeptide(L)'
;AAAGLGVPVIHLSTDYVFDGAKDSAYVETDATAPLGVYGASKLAGEKAVAAANPRHLILRTAWVYSPFGRNFVKTMLRLASDRDEISVVADQWGNPTSALDIADAILHAAARLRDDKNFAAFGIYHLTGSGETN
;
A
#
# COMPACT_ATOMS: atom_id res chain seq x y z
N ALA A 1 6.59 16.13 -15.31
CA ALA A 1 5.49 16.05 -16.30
C ALA A 1 4.13 16.35 -15.68
N ALA A 2 3.59 15.50 -14.80
CA ALA A 2 2.24 15.68 -14.22
C ALA A 2 2.02 17.07 -13.55
N ALA A 3 2.96 17.51 -12.71
CA ALA A 3 2.90 18.84 -12.07
C ALA A 3 2.82 19.99 -13.10
N GLY A 4 3.62 19.94 -14.16
CA GLY A 4 3.60 20.94 -15.24
C GLY A 4 2.30 20.96 -16.05
N LEU A 5 1.52 19.87 -16.02
CA LEU A 5 0.20 19.77 -16.63
C LEU A 5 -0.94 20.03 -15.64
N GLY A 6 -0.64 20.32 -14.37
CA GLY A 6 -1.65 20.48 -13.32
C GLY A 6 -2.46 19.19 -13.06
N VAL A 7 -1.89 18.01 -13.33
CA VAL A 7 -2.55 16.72 -13.14
C VAL A 7 -2.13 16.08 -11.80
N PRO A 8 -3.08 15.64 -10.95
CA PRO A 8 -2.75 14.92 -9.73
C PRO A 8 -2.06 13.57 -9.99
N VAL A 9 -1.31 13.08 -8.99
CA VAL A 9 -0.64 11.77 -9.06
C VAL A 9 -1.18 10.86 -7.96
N ILE A 10 -1.52 9.62 -8.30
CA ILE A 10 -1.77 8.55 -7.34
C ILE A 10 -0.58 7.60 -7.39
N HIS A 11 0.07 7.37 -6.25
CA HIS A 11 1.26 6.52 -6.13
C HIS A 11 0.99 5.38 -5.14
N LEU A 12 1.11 4.14 -5.58
CA LEU A 12 1.05 2.99 -4.69
C LEU A 12 2.38 2.79 -3.98
N SER A 13 2.35 2.66 -2.66
CA SER A 13 3.50 2.36 -1.80
C SER A 13 3.23 1.09 -0.97
N THR A 14 3.94 0.92 0.15
CA THR A 14 3.94 -0.32 0.95
C THR A 14 4.05 -0.01 2.43
N ASP A 15 3.50 -0.90 3.25
CA ASP A 15 3.78 -1.05 4.68
C ASP A 15 5.27 -1.25 5.02
N TYR A 16 6.09 -1.77 4.10
CA TYR A 16 7.53 -2.02 4.31
C TYR A 16 8.37 -0.73 4.45
N VAL A 17 7.75 0.45 4.40
CA VAL A 17 8.39 1.71 4.80
C VAL A 17 8.58 1.82 6.32
N PHE A 18 7.89 0.98 7.09
CA PHE A 18 8.03 0.86 8.54
C PHE A 18 8.94 -0.29 8.94
N ASP A 19 9.40 -0.28 10.20
CA ASP A 19 10.26 -1.33 10.77
C ASP A 19 9.49 -2.51 11.37
N GLY A 20 8.19 -2.35 11.62
CA GLY A 20 7.34 -3.37 12.24
C GLY A 20 7.55 -3.51 13.76
N ALA A 21 8.27 -2.60 14.40
CA ALA A 21 8.57 -2.65 15.84
C ALA A 21 7.46 -2.10 16.74
N LYS A 22 6.43 -1.46 16.17
CA LYS A 22 5.32 -0.87 16.92
C LYS A 22 4.30 -1.95 17.31
N ASP A 23 3.95 -2.01 18.59
CA ASP A 23 2.94 -2.95 19.13
C ASP A 23 1.48 -2.56 18.80
N SER A 24 1.27 -1.58 17.92
CA SER A 24 -0.06 -1.14 17.49
C SER A 24 0.00 -0.72 16.03
N ALA A 25 -1.17 -0.57 15.40
CA ALA A 25 -1.27 -0.15 14.01
C ALA A 25 -0.48 1.14 13.73
N TYR A 26 0.29 1.14 12.64
CA TYR A 26 0.93 2.35 12.12
C TYR A 26 -0.10 3.31 11.55
N VAL A 27 0.08 4.60 11.84
CA VAL A 27 -0.67 5.70 11.21
C VAL A 27 0.22 6.44 10.22
N GLU A 28 -0.37 7.22 9.32
CA GLU A 28 0.32 7.86 8.21
C GLU A 28 1.42 8.84 8.64
N THR A 29 1.28 9.40 9.85
CA THR A 29 2.22 10.33 10.47
C THR A 29 3.36 9.66 11.25
N ASP A 30 3.33 8.33 11.41
CA ASP A 30 4.41 7.63 12.10
C ASP A 30 5.72 7.71 11.31
N ALA A 31 6.83 7.67 12.05
CA ALA A 31 8.16 7.70 11.45
C ALA A 31 8.43 6.42 10.65
N THR A 32 8.92 6.60 9.42
CA THR A 32 9.31 5.50 8.54
C THR A 32 10.73 5.04 8.84
N ALA A 33 10.97 3.73 8.89
CA ALA A 33 12.27 3.10 9.15
C ALA A 33 12.40 1.77 8.40
N PRO A 34 12.49 1.78 7.05
CA PRO A 34 12.48 0.55 6.27
C PRO A 34 13.71 -0.33 6.57
N LEU A 35 13.48 -1.61 6.86
CA LEU A 35 14.56 -2.57 7.16
C LEU A 35 15.25 -3.15 5.91
N GLY A 36 14.65 -2.99 4.73
CA GLY A 36 15.14 -3.60 3.50
C GLY A 36 15.13 -2.67 2.29
N VAL A 37 15.88 -3.05 1.24
CA VAL A 37 16.03 -2.27 0.01
C VAL A 37 14.68 -1.98 -0.67
N TYR A 38 13.76 -2.93 -0.65
CA TYR A 38 12.42 -2.74 -1.20
C TYR A 38 11.70 -1.56 -0.50
N GLY A 39 11.56 -1.61 0.82
CA GLY A 39 10.95 -0.54 1.61
C GLY A 39 11.66 0.81 1.43
N ALA A 40 12.99 0.81 1.46
CA ALA A 40 13.79 2.01 1.25
C ALA A 40 13.58 2.63 -0.14
N SER A 41 13.51 1.80 -1.20
CA SER A 41 13.24 2.26 -2.56
C SER A 41 11.83 2.84 -2.71
N LYS A 42 10.83 2.24 -2.06
CA LYS A 42 9.45 2.72 -2.06
C LYS A 42 9.34 4.05 -1.31
N LEU A 43 9.95 4.17 -0.14
CA LEU A 43 10.01 5.42 0.62
C LEU A 43 10.73 6.54 -0.16
N ALA A 44 11.80 6.23 -0.89
CA ALA A 44 12.45 7.18 -1.78
C ALA A 44 11.49 7.66 -2.88
N GLY A 45 10.69 6.75 -3.44
CA GLY A 45 9.61 7.06 -4.38
C GLY A 45 8.54 7.98 -3.80
N GLU A 46 8.08 7.72 -2.57
CA GLU A 46 7.13 8.59 -1.84
C GLU A 46 7.66 10.03 -1.76
N LYS A 47 8.90 10.18 -1.29
CA LYS A 47 9.57 11.49 -1.14
C LYS A 47 9.71 12.20 -2.48
N ALA A 48 10.09 11.47 -3.54
CA ALA A 48 10.24 12.04 -4.88
C ALA A 48 8.90 12.52 -5.46
N VAL A 49 7.82 11.75 -5.28
CA VAL A 49 6.48 12.15 -5.71
C VAL A 49 6.02 13.40 -4.96
N ALA A 50 6.16 13.40 -3.63
CA ALA A 50 5.73 14.53 -2.79
C ALA A 50 6.49 15.82 -3.11
N ALA A 51 7.81 15.73 -3.34
CA ALA A 51 8.64 16.87 -3.72
C ALA A 51 8.32 17.40 -5.13
N ALA A 52 7.98 16.50 -6.07
CA ALA A 52 7.75 16.87 -7.46
C ALA A 52 6.33 17.38 -7.76
N ASN A 53 5.32 16.95 -6.98
CA ASN A 53 3.93 17.35 -7.20
C ASN A 53 3.16 17.41 -5.87
N PRO A 54 2.79 18.60 -5.37
CA PRO A 54 2.02 18.71 -4.13
C PRO A 54 0.60 18.13 -4.25
N ARG A 55 0.07 17.94 -5.47
CA ARG A 55 -1.23 17.30 -5.73
C ARG A 55 -1.06 15.80 -5.89
N HIS A 56 -0.69 15.11 -4.80
CA HIS A 56 -0.47 13.66 -4.79
C HIS A 56 -1.33 12.93 -3.75
N LEU A 57 -1.64 11.67 -4.05
CA LEU A 57 -2.13 10.68 -3.11
C LEU A 57 -1.13 9.52 -3.10
N ILE A 58 -0.49 9.29 -1.96
CA ILE A 58 0.38 8.12 -1.74
C ILE A 58 -0.43 7.11 -0.96
N LEU A 59 -0.69 5.94 -1.54
CA LEU A 59 -1.49 4.88 -0.93
C LEU A 59 -0.56 3.75 -0.49
N ARG A 60 -0.28 3.66 0.80
CA ARG A 60 0.48 2.53 1.38
C ARG A 60 -0.46 1.35 1.55
N THR A 61 -0.12 0.23 0.92
CA THR A 61 -0.91 -1.01 1.02
C THR A 61 -0.07 -2.13 1.60
N ALA A 62 -0.70 -3.24 1.97
CA ALA A 62 -0.06 -4.38 2.60
C ALA A 62 -0.60 -5.69 2.03
N TRP A 63 0.29 -6.68 1.87
CA TRP A 63 -0.07 -8.09 1.70
C TRP A 63 -1.08 -8.33 0.56
N VAL A 64 -0.76 -7.74 -0.60
CA VAL A 64 -1.69 -7.69 -1.74
C VAL A 64 -1.90 -9.07 -2.36
N TYR A 65 -3.16 -9.45 -2.53
CA TYR A 65 -3.56 -10.66 -3.26
C TYR A 65 -4.59 -10.34 -4.35
N SER A 66 -4.68 -11.20 -5.35
CA SER A 66 -5.64 -11.01 -6.45
C SER A 66 -5.91 -12.32 -7.20
N PRO A 67 -6.97 -12.38 -8.02
CA PRO A 67 -7.15 -13.47 -8.98
C PRO A 67 -6.09 -13.47 -10.10
N PHE A 68 -5.28 -12.42 -10.23
CA PHE A 68 -4.22 -12.27 -11.23
C PHE A 68 -2.83 -12.50 -10.63
N GLY A 69 -1.86 -12.85 -11.48
CA GLY A 69 -0.46 -13.01 -11.07
C GLY A 69 -0.21 -14.05 -9.98
N ARG A 70 0.99 -14.01 -9.39
CA ARG A 70 1.40 -14.83 -8.24
C ARG A 70 1.20 -14.02 -6.95
N ASN A 71 0.69 -14.66 -5.91
CA ASN A 71 0.50 -14.07 -4.59
C ASN A 71 0.51 -15.16 -3.50
N PHE A 72 0.42 -14.73 -2.23
CA PHE A 72 0.48 -15.63 -1.09
C PHE A 72 -0.67 -16.65 -1.09
N VAL A 73 -1.93 -16.23 -1.32
CA VAL A 73 -3.11 -17.11 -1.37
C VAL A 73 -2.92 -18.24 -2.38
N LYS A 74 -2.54 -17.93 -3.62
CA LYS A 74 -2.29 -18.94 -4.66
C LYS A 74 -1.10 -19.83 -4.33
N THR A 75 -0.10 -19.30 -3.63
CA THR A 75 1.06 -20.08 -3.17
C THR A 75 0.62 -21.11 -2.13
N MET A 76 -0.20 -20.72 -1.16
CA MET A 76 -0.73 -21.63 -0.14
C MET A 76 -1.62 -22.72 -0.75
N LEU A 77 -2.54 -22.36 -1.65
CA LEU A 77 -3.40 -23.35 -2.33
C LEU A 77 -2.60 -24.39 -3.12
N ARG A 78 -1.53 -23.97 -3.80
CA ARG A 78 -0.63 -24.89 -4.52
C ARG A 78 0.19 -25.76 -3.57
N LEU A 79 0.68 -25.22 -2.46
CA LEU A 79 1.42 -26.04 -1.50
C LEU A 79 0.51 -27.09 -0.85
N ALA A 80 -0.75 -26.75 -0.60
CA ALA A 80 -1.74 -27.64 0.00
C ALA A 80 -2.16 -28.79 -0.91
N SER A 81 -1.97 -28.69 -2.23
CA SER A 81 -2.19 -29.83 -3.14
C SER A 81 -1.05 -30.86 -3.11
N ASP A 82 0.14 -30.44 -2.72
CA ASP A 82 1.38 -31.20 -2.90
C ASP A 82 1.99 -31.68 -1.57
N ARG A 83 1.51 -31.18 -0.43
CA ARG A 83 2.11 -31.42 0.90
C ARG A 83 1.05 -31.66 1.96
N ASP A 84 1.34 -32.63 2.83
CA ASP A 84 0.51 -32.93 4.01
C ASP A 84 0.69 -31.88 5.13
N GLU A 85 1.83 -31.17 5.16
CA GLU A 85 2.14 -30.14 6.16
C GLU A 85 2.81 -28.91 5.53
N ILE A 86 2.44 -27.72 6.03
CA ILE A 86 2.97 -26.42 5.59
C ILE A 86 3.28 -25.57 6.82
N SER A 87 4.53 -25.12 6.96
CA SER A 87 4.94 -24.15 7.99
C SER A 87 4.77 -22.71 7.49
N VAL A 88 4.14 -21.87 8.30
CA VAL A 88 3.90 -20.44 8.05
C VAL A 88 4.32 -19.65 9.29
N VAL A 89 4.88 -18.45 9.10
CA VAL A 89 5.23 -17.55 10.21
C VAL A 89 3.98 -17.14 10.99
N ALA A 90 4.10 -17.05 12.32
CA ALA A 90 2.98 -16.74 13.23
C ALA A 90 3.24 -15.49 14.09
N ASP A 91 4.38 -14.82 13.87
CA ASP A 91 4.86 -13.63 14.58
C ASP A 91 4.88 -12.39 13.69
N GLN A 92 4.15 -12.43 12.56
CA GLN A 92 3.97 -11.30 11.66
C GLN A 92 2.48 -11.01 11.51
N TRP A 93 2.09 -9.79 11.85
CA TRP A 93 0.71 -9.32 11.80
C TRP A 93 0.54 -8.28 10.70
N GLY A 94 -0.60 -8.32 10.04
CA GLY A 94 -0.94 -7.42 8.94
C GLY A 94 -2.30 -7.77 8.36
N ASN A 95 -2.84 -6.87 7.54
CA ASN A 95 -4.14 -7.05 6.89
C ASN A 95 -3.93 -7.36 5.40
N PRO A 96 -4.25 -8.58 4.93
CA PRO A 96 -4.28 -8.92 3.52
C PRO A 96 -5.19 -7.98 2.73
N THR A 97 -4.70 -7.43 1.63
CA THR A 97 -5.46 -6.45 0.84
C THR A 97 -5.77 -6.99 -0.55
N SER A 98 -7.06 -6.96 -0.93
CA SER A 98 -7.49 -7.32 -2.28
C SER A 98 -7.02 -6.26 -3.29
N ALA A 99 -6.37 -6.69 -4.37
CA ALA A 99 -5.99 -5.78 -5.45
C ALA A 99 -7.19 -5.18 -6.19
N LEU A 100 -8.36 -5.84 -6.14
CA LEU A 100 -9.59 -5.30 -6.71
C LEU A 100 -10.06 -4.10 -5.88
N ASP A 101 -10.03 -4.22 -4.56
CA ASP A 101 -10.43 -3.15 -3.64
C ASP A 101 -9.48 -1.95 -3.76
N ILE A 102 -8.17 -2.21 -3.96
CA ILE A 102 -7.19 -1.17 -4.27
C ILE A 102 -7.54 -0.47 -5.58
N ALA A 103 -7.87 -1.22 -6.63
CA ALA A 103 -8.23 -0.66 -7.93
C ALA A 103 -9.50 0.20 -7.83
N ASP A 104 -10.52 -0.28 -7.12
CA ASP A 104 -11.77 0.47 -6.89
C ASP A 104 -11.50 1.76 -6.10
N ALA A 105 -10.67 1.73 -5.07
CA ALA A 105 -10.29 2.92 -4.32
C ALA A 105 -9.56 3.94 -5.20
N ILE A 106 -8.64 3.50 -6.07
CA ILE A 106 -7.95 4.38 -7.03
C ILE A 106 -8.94 5.03 -7.98
N LEU A 107 -9.89 4.26 -8.54
CA LEU A 107 -10.90 4.79 -9.47
C LEU A 107 -11.82 5.81 -8.79
N HIS A 108 -12.25 5.55 -7.55
CA HIS A 108 -13.02 6.51 -6.76
C HIS A 108 -12.23 7.79 -6.48
N ALA A 109 -10.97 7.66 -6.05
CA ALA A 109 -10.10 8.81 -5.81
C ALA A 109 -9.88 9.63 -7.09
N ALA A 110 -9.63 8.96 -8.23
CA ALA A 110 -9.46 9.62 -9.52
C ALA A 110 -10.72 10.38 -9.97
N ALA A 111 -11.91 9.78 -9.79
CA ALA A 111 -13.17 10.45 -10.07
C ALA A 111 -13.34 11.70 -9.18
N ARG A 112 -13.06 11.58 -7.88
CA ARG A 112 -13.15 12.71 -6.94
C ARG A 112 -12.18 13.84 -7.33
N LEU A 113 -10.94 13.52 -7.66
CA LEU A 113 -9.92 14.48 -8.09
C LEU A 113 -10.27 15.19 -9.40
N ARG A 114 -11.00 14.51 -10.29
CA ARG A 114 -11.49 15.09 -11.55
C ARG A 114 -12.63 16.08 -11.30
N ASP A 115 -13.59 15.68 -10.46
CA ASP A 115 -14.88 16.35 -10.31
C ASP A 115 -14.84 17.46 -9.25
N ASP A 116 -14.05 17.30 -8.19
CA ASP A 116 -13.86 18.32 -7.14
C ASP A 116 -12.64 19.21 -7.43
N LYS A 117 -12.90 20.40 -7.98
CA LYS A 117 -11.85 21.38 -8.28
C LYS A 117 -11.18 21.98 -7.05
N ASN A 118 -11.81 21.88 -5.88
CA ASN A 118 -11.31 22.42 -4.62
C ASN A 118 -10.75 21.33 -3.70
N PHE A 119 -10.53 20.13 -4.22
CA PHE A 119 -9.97 19.04 -3.44
C PHE A 119 -8.62 19.45 -2.84
N ALA A 120 -8.52 19.39 -1.51
CA ALA A 120 -7.35 19.80 -0.74
C ALA A 120 -6.76 18.67 0.12
N ALA A 121 -7.43 17.51 0.21
CA ALA A 121 -7.01 16.37 1.00
C ALA A 121 -5.95 15.52 0.26
N PHE A 122 -4.87 16.17 -0.18
CA PHE A 122 -3.70 15.49 -0.74
C PHE A 122 -2.78 15.02 0.38
N GLY A 123 -2.03 13.94 0.13
CA GLY A 123 -1.09 13.41 1.11
C GLY A 123 -0.94 11.90 1.05
N ILE A 124 -0.61 11.33 2.21
CA ILE A 124 -0.37 9.90 2.40
C ILE A 124 -1.60 9.29 3.07
N TYR A 125 -1.96 8.08 2.66
CA TYR A 125 -3.08 7.30 3.17
C TYR A 125 -2.67 5.83 3.30
N HIS A 126 -3.11 5.16 4.37
CA HIS A 126 -3.07 3.70 4.48
C HIS A 126 -4.32 3.11 3.82
N LEU A 127 -4.12 2.19 2.87
CA LEU A 127 -5.17 1.50 2.13
C LEU A 127 -4.95 -0.02 2.22
N THR A 128 -5.59 -0.62 3.21
CA THR A 128 -5.48 -2.05 3.53
C THR A 128 -6.85 -2.67 3.76
N GLY A 129 -6.89 -4.01 3.80
CA GLY A 129 -8.07 -4.73 4.27
C GLY A 129 -8.45 -4.33 5.71
N SER A 130 -9.72 -4.48 6.06
CA SER A 130 -10.20 -4.27 7.43
C SER A 130 -9.75 -5.39 8.36
N GLY A 131 -9.49 -5.07 9.63
CA GLY A 131 -9.08 -6.04 10.65
C GLY A 131 -8.20 -5.39 11.69
N GLU A 132 -7.87 -6.14 12.73
CA GLU A 132 -6.94 -5.72 13.78
C GLU A 132 -5.53 -6.21 13.46
N THR A 133 -4.54 -5.38 13.74
CA THR A 133 -3.12 -5.70 13.61
C THR A 133 -2.45 -5.39 14.95
N ASN A 134 -2.34 -6.41 15.81
CA ASN A 134 -1.91 -6.39 17.22
C ASN A 134 -2.65 -5.41 18.17
#